data_AF-A0A6I3WU26-F1
#
_entry.id   AF-A0A6I3WU26-F1
#
_cell.length_a   1.000
_cell.length_b   1.000
_cell.length_c   1.000
_cell.angle_alpha   90.00
_cell.angle_beta   90.00
_cell.angle_gamma   90.00
#
_symmetry.space_group_name_H-M   'P 1'
#
loop_
_entity.id
_entity.type
_entity.pdbx_description
1 polymer ?
#
loop_
_entity_poly.entity_id
_entity_poly.type
_entity_poly.pdbx_seq_one_letter_code
_entity_poly.pdbx_strand_id
1 'polypeptide(L)'
;MGMPAEVTVDLTGLWHRETQIVGAYTYGTETMPDGSRRRTFDLAMDTVLACDMARMVSATYTLDDYEDAISHAASAGRRGAVKVVFDLRSTKEKH
;
A
#
# COMPACT_ATOMS: atom_id res chain seq x y z
N MET A 1 -12.14 0.55 -5.47
CA MET A 1 -11.24 -0.42 -6.12
C MET A 1 -11.67 -0.52 -7.56
N GLY A 2 -10.97 0.17 -8.46
CA GLY A 2 -11.37 0.31 -9.86
C GLY A 2 -10.97 -0.91 -10.66
N MET A 3 -11.95 -1.54 -11.32
CA MET A 3 -11.66 -2.41 -12.46
C MET A 3 -10.81 -1.60 -13.45
N PRO A 4 -9.65 -2.11 -13.91
CA PRO A 4 -8.85 -1.39 -14.91
C PRO A 4 -9.71 -1.17 -16.16
N ALA A 5 -9.69 0.06 -16.68
CA ALA A 5 -10.24 0.35 -17.99
C ALA A 5 -9.45 -0.41 -19.06
N GLU A 6 -10.08 -0.71 -20.19
CA GLU A 6 -9.36 -1.26 -21.34
C GLU A 6 -8.31 -0.23 -21.80
N VAL A 7 -7.06 -0.67 -21.90
CA VAL A 7 -5.93 0.16 -22.31
C VAL A 7 -5.10 -0.58 -23.36
N THR A 8 -4.65 0.14 -24.38
CA THR A 8 -3.74 -0.38 -25.41
C THR A 8 -2.29 -0.09 -25.00
N VAL A 9 -1.43 -1.09 -25.11
CA VAL A 9 0.00 -1.01 -24.78
C VAL A 9 0.84 -1.52 -25.95
N ASP A 10 1.90 -0.80 -26.33
CA ASP A 10 2.86 -1.24 -27.34
C ASP A 10 3.84 -2.27 -26.75
N LEU A 11 3.84 -3.48 -27.30
CA LEU A 11 4.68 -4.61 -26.85
C LEU A 11 6.00 -4.73 -27.61
N THR A 12 6.33 -3.80 -28.51
CA THR A 12 7.59 -3.82 -29.28
C THR A 12 8.80 -3.86 -28.34
N GLY A 13 8.78 -3.09 -27.25
CA GLY A 13 9.85 -3.08 -26.25
C GLY A 13 9.94 -4.36 -25.42
N LEU A 14 8.83 -5.11 -25.29
CA LEU A 14 8.81 -6.40 -24.61
C LEU A 14 9.64 -7.42 -25.38
N TRP A 15 9.40 -7.49 -26.69
CA TRP A 15 10.09 -8.39 -27.59
C TRP A 15 11.53 -7.94 -27.88
N HIS A 16 11.72 -6.71 -28.37
CA HIS A 16 13.02 -6.23 -28.85
C HIS A 16 14.09 -6.18 -27.75
N ARG A 17 13.68 -6.02 -26.48
CA ARG A 17 14.60 -5.92 -25.34
C ARG A 17 14.48 -7.08 -24.36
N GLU A 18 13.71 -8.10 -24.72
CA GLU A 18 13.48 -9.29 -23.88
C GLU A 18 13.11 -8.93 -22.44
N THR A 19 12.27 -7.90 -22.27
CA THR A 19 11.83 -7.46 -20.94
C THR A 19 10.66 -8.32 -20.44
N GLN A 20 10.30 -8.21 -19.16
CA GLN A 20 9.23 -8.99 -18.54
C GLN A 20 8.09 -8.09 -18.05
N ILE A 21 6.85 -8.53 -18.25
CA ILE A 21 5.66 -7.97 -17.60
C ILE A 21 5.24 -8.94 -16.51
N VAL A 22 5.22 -8.46 -15.26
CA VAL A 22 4.83 -9.24 -14.09
C VAL A 22 3.57 -8.62 -13.49
N GLY A 23 2.50 -9.40 -13.39
CA GLY A 23 1.30 -9.01 -12.67
C GLY A 23 1.49 -9.17 -11.17
N ALA A 24 1.07 -8.19 -10.39
CA ALA A 24 1.00 -8.29 -8.93
C ALA A 24 -0.42 -7.95 -8.47
N TYR A 25 -1.01 -8.83 -7.67
CA TYR A 25 -2.33 -8.62 -7.10
C TYR A 25 -2.25 -8.68 -5.59
N THR A 26 -2.40 -7.52 -4.96
CA THR A 26 -2.46 -7.28 -3.50
C THR A 26 -1.41 -8.01 -2.67
N TYR A 27 -1.62 -9.30 -2.41
CA TYR A 27 -0.83 -10.16 -1.53
C TYR A 27 -1.11 -11.63 -1.88
N GLY A 28 -0.19 -12.51 -1.51
CA GLY A 28 -0.30 -13.94 -1.70
C GLY A 28 0.85 -14.70 -1.06
N THR A 29 1.38 -15.65 -1.80
CA THR A 29 2.54 -16.45 -1.39
C THR A 29 3.65 -16.28 -2.42
N GLU A 30 4.74 -15.69 -1.99
CA GLU A 30 5.93 -15.42 -2.79
C GLU A 30 6.83 -16.65 -2.86
N THR A 31 7.51 -16.82 -3.99
CA THR A 31 8.60 -17.77 -4.14
C THR A 31 9.91 -17.03 -3.97
N MET A 32 10.69 -17.44 -2.99
CA MET A 32 11.96 -16.81 -2.64
C MET A 32 13.10 -17.32 -3.54
N PRO A 33 14.23 -16.61 -3.62
CA PRO A 33 15.39 -17.05 -4.42
C PRO A 33 15.96 -18.42 -4.04
N ASP A 34 15.77 -18.85 -2.78
CA ASP A 34 16.18 -20.17 -2.29
C ASP A 34 15.15 -21.28 -2.56
N GLY A 35 14.07 -20.97 -3.29
CA GLY A 35 12.97 -21.89 -3.58
C GLY A 35 11.94 -22.04 -2.46
N SER A 36 12.16 -21.41 -1.30
CA SER A 36 11.18 -21.40 -0.22
C SER A 36 9.94 -20.58 -0.58
N ARG A 37 8.83 -20.85 0.09
CA ARG A 37 7.57 -20.10 -0.07
C ARG A 37 7.27 -19.32 1.19
N ARG A 38 6.96 -18.03 1.05
CA ARG A 38 6.60 -17.15 2.17
C ARG A 38 5.37 -16.33 1.85
N ARG A 39 4.56 -16.00 2.86
CA ARG A 39 3.40 -15.11 2.64
C ARG A 39 3.89 -13.67 2.49
N THR A 40 3.28 -12.91 1.60
CA THR A 40 3.62 -11.49 1.38
C THR A 40 3.57 -10.67 2.67
N PHE A 41 2.60 -10.96 3.54
CA PHE A 41 2.49 -10.25 4.83
C PHE A 41 3.65 -10.52 5.78
N ASP A 42 4.23 -11.72 5.77
CA ASP A 42 5.36 -12.02 6.66
C ASP A 42 6.59 -11.24 6.18
N LEU A 43 6.82 -11.21 4.86
CA LEU A 43 7.85 -10.38 4.23
C LEU A 43 7.63 -8.87 4.49
N ALA A 44 6.37 -8.42 4.41
CA ALA A 44 6.02 -7.02 4.68
C ALA A 44 6.29 -6.63 6.13
N MET A 45 5.97 -7.49 7.11
CA MET A 45 6.27 -7.23 8.52
C MET A 45 7.77 -7.17 8.77
N ASP A 46 8.53 -8.12 8.23
CA ASP A 46 10.00 -8.12 8.31
C ASP A 46 10.56 -6.81 7.73
N THR A 47 10.03 -6.35 6.60
CA THR A 47 10.43 -5.11 5.93
C THR A 47 10.07 -3.86 6.74
N VAL A 48 8.86 -3.81 7.32
CA VAL A 48 8.40 -2.69 8.14
C VAL A 48 9.33 -2.46 9.32
N LEU A 49 9.76 -3.55 9.97
CA LEU A 49 10.70 -3.50 11.09
C LEU A 49 12.12 -3.11 10.62
N ALA A 50 12.62 -3.75 9.55
CA ALA A 50 13.98 -3.51 9.06
C ALA A 50 14.19 -2.07 8.56
N CYS A 51 13.15 -1.41 8.06
CA CYS A 51 13.24 -0.07 7.48
C CYS A 51 12.68 1.06 8.38
N ASP A 52 12.30 0.75 9.63
CA ASP A 52 11.64 1.68 10.55
C ASP A 52 10.49 2.46 9.87
N MET A 53 9.56 1.71 9.26
CA MET A 53 8.50 2.30 8.45
C MET A 53 7.43 3.03 9.29
N ALA A 54 7.52 2.99 10.62
CA ALA A 54 6.63 3.76 11.50
C ALA A 54 6.66 5.26 11.18
N ARG A 55 7.82 5.78 10.75
CA ARG A 55 8.00 7.18 10.32
C ARG A 55 7.15 7.60 9.11
N MET A 56 6.57 6.65 8.37
CA MET A 56 5.70 6.94 7.24
C MET A 56 4.29 7.37 7.67
N VAL A 57 3.93 7.16 8.93
CA VAL A 57 2.66 7.66 9.47
C VAL A 57 2.73 9.18 9.54
N SER A 58 2.03 9.85 8.62
CA SER A 58 2.04 11.30 8.48
C SER A 58 0.96 11.99 9.32
N ALA A 59 -0.10 11.28 9.69
CA ALA A 59 -1.16 11.79 10.55
C ALA A 59 -1.95 10.66 11.21
N THR A 60 -2.41 10.91 12.43
CA THR A 60 -3.26 10.02 13.22
C THR A 60 -4.55 10.74 13.58
N TYR A 61 -5.68 10.07 13.35
CA TYR A 61 -7.01 10.59 13.64
C TYR A 61 -7.76 9.65 14.58
N THR A 62 -8.76 10.16 15.30
CA THR A 62 -9.76 9.28 15.92
C THR A 62 -10.73 8.78 14.85
N LEU A 63 -11.53 7.75 15.17
CA LEU A 63 -12.53 7.27 14.23
C LEU A 63 -13.67 8.29 14.01
N ASP A 64 -13.95 9.15 14.99
CA ASP A 64 -14.97 10.21 14.84
C ASP A 64 -14.56 11.26 13.80
N ASP A 65 -13.25 11.44 13.57
CA ASP A 65 -12.70 12.40 12.61
C ASP A 65 -12.51 11.78 11.20
N TYR A 66 -13.29 10.75 10.84
CA TYR A 66 -13.09 9.98 9.61
C TYR A 66 -13.19 10.82 8.32
N GLU A 67 -14.06 11.82 8.30
CA GLU A 67 -14.23 12.71 7.13
C GLU A 67 -12.96 13.51 6.87
N ASP A 68 -12.37 14.07 7.93
CA ASP A 68 -11.10 14.80 7.87
C ASP A 68 -9.93 13.87 7.50
N ALA A 69 -9.89 12.67 8.08
CA ALA A 69 -8.89 11.67 7.77
C ALA A 69 -8.92 11.24 6.29
N ILE A 70 -10.12 10.98 5.74
CA ILE A 70 -10.30 10.62 4.33
C ILE A 70 -9.98 11.80 3.42
N SER A 71 -10.43 13.01 3.75
CA SER A 71 -10.11 14.24 3.00
C SER A 71 -8.61 14.52 2.95
N HIS A 72 -7.90 14.30 4.07
CA HIS A 72 -6.45 14.39 4.13
C HIS A 72 -5.80 13.32 3.24
N ALA A 73 -6.20 12.05 3.36
CA ALA A 73 -5.65 10.97 2.54
C ALA A 73 -5.88 11.20 1.03
N ALA A 74 -7.06 11.69 0.63
CA ALA A 74 -7.39 11.98 -0.76
C ALA A 74 -6.60 13.17 -1.34
N SER A 75 -6.13 14.08 -0.47
CA SER A 75 -5.33 15.26 -0.86
C SER A 75 -3.82 15.07 -0.66
N ALA A 76 -3.38 13.85 -0.34
CA ALA A 76 -2.02 13.48 0.05
C ALA A 76 -0.92 14.03 -0.88
N GLY A 77 -1.14 14.09 -2.19
CA GLY A 77 -0.17 14.65 -3.14
C GLY A 77 0.13 16.14 -2.95
N ARG A 78 -0.84 16.95 -2.49
CA ARG A 78 -0.63 18.39 -2.20
C ARG A 78 -0.17 18.66 -0.77
N ARG A 79 -0.46 17.74 0.15
CA ARG A 79 -0.18 17.91 1.59
C ARG A 79 1.01 17.09 2.10
N GLY A 80 1.66 16.32 1.22
CA GLY A 80 2.83 15.50 1.57
C GLY A 80 2.50 14.31 2.47
N ALA A 81 1.24 13.92 2.58
CA ALA A 81 0.84 12.78 3.41
C ALA A 81 1.27 11.47 2.75
N VAL A 82 1.82 10.54 3.54
CA VAL A 82 2.30 9.24 3.07
C VAL A 82 1.39 8.12 3.54
N LYS A 83 1.01 8.13 4.82
CA LYS A 83 0.04 7.20 5.41
C LYS A 83 -0.75 7.90 6.51
N VAL A 84 -2.07 7.94 6.35
CA VAL A 84 -3.01 8.36 7.40
C VAL A 84 -3.49 7.11 8.14
N VAL A 85 -3.55 7.18 9.47
CA VAL A 85 -4.01 6.07 10.33
C VAL A 85 -5.09 6.52 11.31
N PHE A 86 -5.91 5.58 11.76
CA PHE A 86 -6.84 5.78 12.85
C PHE A 86 -6.26 5.20 14.15
N ASP A 87 -6.33 5.96 15.24
CA ASP A 87 -6.07 5.46 16.58
C ASP A 87 -7.39 5.12 17.28
N LEU A 88 -7.70 3.82 17.28
CA LEU A 88 -8.93 3.28 17.86
C LEU A 88 -8.92 3.28 19.39
N ARG A 89 -7.78 3.54 20.03
CA ARG A 89 -7.69 3.63 21.51
C ARG A 89 -8.29 4.92 22.05
N SER A 90 -8.49 5.91 21.18
CA SER A 90 -8.96 7.26 21.53
C SER A 90 -10.42 7.53 21.15
N THR A 91 -11.16 6.52 20.70
CA THR A 91 -12.59 6.68 20.38
C THR A 91 -13.36 7.10 21.63
N LYS A 92 -14.06 8.24 21.57
CA LYS A 92 -14.96 8.65 22.63
C LYS A 92 -16.23 7.82 22.51
N GLU A 93 -16.61 7.08 23.56
CA GLU A 93 -17.94 6.48 23.61
C GLU A 93 -18.99 7.59 23.55
N LYS A 94 -19.89 7.52 22.56
CA LYS A 94 -21.05 8.39 22.49
C LYS A 94 -22.09 7.87 23.50
N HIS A 95 -22.23 8.59 24.61
CA HIS A 95 -23.39 8.49 25.50
C HIS A 95 -24.64 9.08 24.84
#